data_AF-A0A8T5JPV6-F1
#
_entry.id   AF-A0A8T5JPV6-F1
#
_cell.length_a   1.000
_cell.length_b   1.000
_cell.length_c   1.000
_cell.angle_alpha   90.00
_cell.angle_beta   90.00
_cell.angle_gamma   90.00
#
_symmetry.space_group_name_H-M   'P 1'
#
loop_
_entity.id
_entity.type
_entity.pdbx_description
1 polymer ?
#
loop_
_entity_poly.entity_id
_entity_poly.type
_entity_poly.pdbx_seq_one_letter_code
_entity_poly.pdbx_strand_id
1 'polypeptide(L)'
;MFDNYRKLITVAKKVILPTPQSERNELIALVQEKVDFYKPLIEAKFGVELDVKGVKDYSCWASDKVVEFAQKDIVDDEEKLGRSLTAEEKKDYEKAQKFAVLLAGTVEKFKPLNEFDFKFDNGTIYVPFLFMNKFKQAVGSSRLDGLDRAVVHELSHAVWYALGGEHSQKVEKEKFRIWNEGFATYCADEYLVDVYPDDVKVEKKAPAFYSNAKQKVVESIKLGYKLTEIPRRWSTCSLMDELADKLVKGLFDERN
;
A
#
# COMPACT_ATOMS: atom_id res chain seq x y z
N MET A 1 33.17 -12.40 -10.67
CA MET A 1 31.78 -12.08 -10.24
C MET A 1 31.57 -10.57 -10.02
N PHE A 2 32.50 -9.87 -9.35
CA PHE A 2 32.42 -8.42 -9.08
C PHE A 2 32.49 -7.47 -10.32
N ASP A 3 33.07 -7.89 -11.45
CA ASP A 3 33.15 -7.02 -12.65
C ASP A 3 31.87 -6.98 -13.47
N ASN A 4 31.13 -8.09 -13.56
CA ASN A 4 29.80 -8.10 -14.14
C ASN A 4 28.82 -7.28 -13.27
N TYR A 5 29.04 -7.29 -11.96
CA TYR A 5 28.29 -6.52 -10.96
C TYR A 5 28.51 -4.99 -11.11
N ARG A 6 29.77 -4.54 -11.26
CA ARG A 6 30.07 -3.11 -11.54
C ARG A 6 29.50 -2.64 -12.88
N LYS A 7 29.53 -3.48 -13.91
CA LYS A 7 28.92 -3.18 -15.22
C LYS A 7 27.40 -3.05 -15.11
N LEU A 8 26.72 -3.93 -14.38
CA LEU A 8 25.27 -3.84 -14.16
C LEU A 8 24.87 -2.55 -13.42
N ILE A 9 25.60 -2.19 -12.35
CA ILE A 9 25.38 -0.93 -11.62
C ILE A 9 25.62 0.28 -12.51
N THR A 10 26.63 0.23 -13.38
CA THR A 10 26.95 1.35 -14.28
C THR A 10 25.91 1.50 -15.39
N VAL A 11 25.40 0.38 -15.93
CA VAL A 11 24.31 0.39 -16.92
C VAL A 11 23.01 0.85 -16.28
N ALA A 12 22.67 0.34 -15.09
CA ALA A 12 21.52 0.83 -14.32
C ALA A 12 21.65 2.34 -14.08
N LYS A 13 22.75 2.83 -13.51
CA LYS A 13 22.97 4.28 -13.28
C LYS A 13 22.94 5.14 -14.55
N LYS A 14 23.30 4.59 -15.72
CA LYS A 14 23.32 5.32 -17.02
C LYS A 14 21.98 5.31 -17.74
N VAL A 15 21.19 4.24 -17.61
CA VAL A 15 19.87 4.08 -18.25
C VAL A 15 18.77 4.68 -17.36
N ILE A 16 19.08 4.89 -16.09
CA ILE A 16 18.13 5.12 -15.04
C ILE A 16 18.62 6.31 -14.18
N LEU A 17 18.32 7.55 -14.59
CA LEU A 17 18.66 8.72 -13.79
C LEU A 17 17.70 8.83 -12.60
N PRO A 18 18.19 8.89 -11.35
CA PRO A 18 17.34 9.09 -10.19
C PRO A 18 16.69 10.47 -10.28
N THR A 19 15.40 10.56 -9.95
CA THR A 19 14.70 11.84 -9.79
C THR A 19 15.50 12.75 -8.85
N PRO A 20 15.76 14.01 -9.23
CA PRO A 20 16.41 14.99 -8.36
C PRO A 20 15.78 15.03 -6.96
N GLN A 21 16.61 15.15 -5.92
CA GLN A 21 16.12 15.16 -4.54
C GLN A 21 15.11 16.29 -4.27
N SER A 22 15.31 17.47 -4.89
CA SER A 22 14.39 18.60 -4.77
C SER A 22 12.98 18.24 -5.27
N GLU A 23 12.90 17.61 -6.44
CA GLU A 23 11.65 17.17 -7.05
C GLU A 23 10.96 16.09 -6.21
N ARG A 24 11.74 15.19 -5.58
CA ARG A 24 11.20 14.21 -4.64
C ARG A 24 10.61 14.87 -3.40
N ASN A 25 11.33 15.83 -2.83
CA ASN A 25 10.88 16.56 -1.64
C ASN A 25 9.62 17.38 -1.93
N GLU A 26 9.52 18.00 -3.11
CA GLU A 26 8.33 18.74 -3.54
C GLU A 26 7.10 17.84 -3.57
N LEU A 27 7.19 16.65 -4.16
CA LEU A 27 6.05 15.72 -4.19
C LEU A 27 5.73 15.16 -2.80
N ILE A 28 6.72 14.83 -1.97
CA ILE A 28 6.49 14.40 -0.59
C ILE A 28 5.74 15.49 0.19
N ALA A 29 6.17 16.75 0.06
CA ALA A 29 5.52 17.88 0.72
C ALA A 29 4.07 18.05 0.24
N LEU A 30 3.84 17.92 -1.07
CA LEU A 30 2.49 17.99 -1.64
C LEU A 30 1.59 16.84 -1.15
N VAL A 31 2.09 15.61 -1.10
CA VAL A 31 1.35 14.46 -0.56
C VAL A 31 1.07 14.67 0.93
N GLN A 32 2.04 15.20 1.69
CA GLN A 32 1.85 15.51 3.11
C GLN A 32 0.76 16.58 3.31
N GLU A 33 0.75 17.63 2.51
CA GLU A 33 -0.31 18.66 2.54
C GLU A 33 -1.70 18.05 2.31
N LYS A 34 -1.82 17.13 1.35
CA LYS A 34 -3.07 16.40 1.09
C LYS A 34 -3.44 15.46 2.25
N VAL A 35 -2.48 14.79 2.86
CA VAL A 35 -2.70 13.97 4.05
C VAL A 35 -3.23 14.82 5.19
N ASP A 36 -2.62 15.97 5.45
CA ASP A 36 -3.02 16.90 6.51
C ASP A 36 -4.43 17.46 6.28
N PHE A 37 -4.81 17.68 5.01
CA PHE A 37 -6.16 18.09 4.62
C PHE A 37 -7.21 16.99 4.82
N TYR A 38 -6.97 15.78 4.29
CA TYR A 38 -7.99 14.72 4.27
C TYR A 38 -8.11 13.94 5.58
N LYS A 39 -7.01 13.75 6.31
CA LYS A 39 -6.99 12.96 7.55
C LYS A 39 -8.10 13.37 8.53
N PRO A 40 -8.24 14.64 8.95
CA PRO A 40 -9.28 15.02 9.91
C PRO A 40 -10.71 14.82 9.38
N LEU A 41 -10.93 14.98 8.07
CA LEU A 41 -12.25 14.77 7.45
C LEU A 41 -12.64 13.29 7.48
N ILE A 42 -11.69 12.40 7.17
CA ILE A 42 -11.88 10.96 7.19
C ILE A 42 -12.05 10.46 8.62
N GLU A 43 -11.24 10.93 9.57
CA GLU A 43 -11.37 10.63 11.01
C GLU A 43 -12.75 10.99 11.54
N ALA A 44 -13.24 12.19 11.22
CA ALA A 44 -14.58 12.63 11.61
C ALA A 44 -15.68 11.74 11.00
N LYS A 45 -15.53 11.35 9.73
CA LYS A 45 -16.52 10.54 9.02
C LYS A 45 -16.61 9.10 9.53
N PHE A 46 -15.49 8.50 9.90
CA PHE A 46 -15.46 7.13 10.44
C PHE A 46 -15.55 7.06 11.96
N GLY A 47 -15.32 8.17 12.67
CA GLY A 47 -15.25 8.18 14.14
C GLY A 47 -14.05 7.39 14.66
N VAL A 48 -12.91 7.47 13.97
CA VAL A 48 -11.65 6.79 14.33
C VAL A 48 -10.50 7.78 14.37
N GLU A 49 -9.42 7.42 15.07
CA GLU A 49 -8.14 8.12 15.01
C GLU A 49 -7.19 7.32 14.10
N LEU A 50 -6.60 7.98 13.10
CA LEU A 50 -5.69 7.34 12.15
C LEU A 50 -4.24 7.50 12.63
N ASP A 51 -3.55 6.36 12.85
CA ASP A 51 -2.11 6.31 13.12
C ASP A 51 -1.30 6.54 11.84
N VAL A 52 -1.44 7.74 11.25
CA VAL A 52 -0.64 8.20 10.12
C VAL A 52 0.51 9.04 10.66
N LYS A 53 1.72 8.49 10.58
CA LYS A 53 2.99 9.05 11.07
C LYS A 53 3.63 10.03 10.10
N GLY A 54 3.25 9.97 8.83
CA GLY A 54 3.68 10.92 7.80
C GLY A 54 3.92 10.28 6.44
N VAL A 55 4.55 11.06 5.56
CA VAL A 55 4.85 10.69 4.18
C VAL A 55 6.37 10.57 3.98
N LYS A 56 6.82 9.50 3.34
CA LYS A 56 8.24 9.25 3.05
C LYS A 56 8.49 8.85 1.60
N ASP A 57 9.73 9.00 1.17
CA ASP A 57 10.24 8.42 -0.07
C ASP A 57 10.20 6.88 0.01
N TYR A 58 9.72 6.21 -1.04
CA TYR A 58 9.72 4.74 -1.10
C TYR A 58 11.12 4.12 -1.00
N SER A 59 12.18 4.84 -1.35
CA SER A 59 13.56 4.38 -1.09
C SER A 59 13.86 4.22 0.42
N CYS A 60 13.14 4.94 1.28
CA CYS A 60 13.20 4.75 2.73
C CYS A 60 12.43 3.50 3.17
N TRP A 61 11.35 3.11 2.48
CA TRP A 61 10.59 1.88 2.79
C TRP A 61 11.51 0.65 2.81
N ALA A 62 12.38 0.56 1.81
CA ALA A 62 13.38 -0.49 1.72
C ALA A 62 14.28 -0.51 2.97
N SER A 63 14.76 0.65 3.41
CA SER A 63 15.63 0.74 4.58
C SER A 63 14.90 0.39 5.88
N ASP A 64 13.64 0.81 6.02
CA ASP A 64 12.79 0.54 7.19
C ASP A 64 12.47 -0.97 7.29
N LYS A 65 12.21 -1.63 6.15
CA LYS A 65 11.95 -3.08 6.11
C LYS A 65 13.19 -3.97 6.18
N VAL A 66 14.35 -3.47 5.75
CA VAL A 66 15.60 -4.24 5.86
C VAL A 66 15.92 -4.54 7.31
N VAL A 67 15.70 -3.61 8.23
CA VAL A 67 15.94 -3.87 9.66
C VAL A 67 15.01 -4.98 10.16
N GLU A 68 13.72 -4.93 9.79
CA GLU A 68 12.73 -5.95 10.16
C GLU A 68 13.07 -7.33 9.57
N PHE A 69 13.41 -7.40 8.28
CA PHE A 69 13.79 -8.65 7.62
C PHE A 69 15.13 -9.18 8.13
N ALA A 70 16.12 -8.32 8.32
CA ALA A 70 17.40 -8.72 8.87
C ALA A 70 17.24 -9.25 10.31
N GLN A 71 16.43 -8.60 11.15
CA GLN A 71 16.15 -9.07 12.50
C GLN A 71 15.48 -10.44 12.49
N LYS A 72 14.52 -10.66 11.60
CA LYS A 72 13.86 -11.96 11.45
C LYS A 72 14.84 -13.05 11.02
N ASP A 73 15.64 -12.80 9.99
CA ASP A 73 16.62 -13.78 9.51
C ASP A 73 17.70 -14.05 10.56
N ILE A 74 18.11 -13.02 11.32
CA ILE A 74 19.01 -13.15 12.47
C ILE A 74 18.40 -14.08 13.52
N VAL A 75 17.13 -13.89 13.90
CA VAL A 75 16.45 -14.74 14.88
C VAL A 75 16.36 -16.19 14.38
N ASP A 76 15.90 -16.38 13.14
CA ASP A 76 15.75 -17.70 12.53
C ASP A 76 17.09 -18.45 12.45
N ASP A 77 18.20 -17.75 12.19
CA ASP A 77 19.52 -18.38 12.09
C ASP A 77 20.23 -18.51 13.45
N GLU A 78 20.04 -17.60 14.41
CA GLU A 78 20.50 -17.79 15.79
C GLU A 78 19.86 -19.04 16.42
N GLU A 79 18.56 -19.27 16.16
CA GLU A 79 17.83 -20.47 16.59
C GLU A 79 18.43 -21.74 15.97
N LYS A 80 18.67 -21.76 14.65
CA LYS A 80 19.27 -22.91 13.96
C LYS A 80 20.71 -23.19 14.40
N LEU A 81 21.48 -22.14 14.67
CA LEU A 81 22.89 -22.26 15.06
C LEU A 81 23.05 -22.60 16.54
N GLY A 82 22.00 -22.45 17.36
CA GLY A 82 22.06 -22.64 18.81
C GLY A 82 23.01 -21.66 19.51
N ARG A 83 23.34 -20.54 18.87
CA ARG A 83 24.19 -19.48 19.41
C ARG A 83 23.75 -18.11 18.90
N SER A 84 24.06 -17.08 19.66
CA SER A 84 23.94 -15.71 19.16
C SER A 84 24.97 -15.42 18.07
N LEU A 85 24.56 -14.61 17.08
CA LEU A 85 25.43 -14.04 16.07
C LEU A 85 26.26 -12.90 16.68
N THR A 86 27.49 -12.76 16.20
CA THR A 86 28.38 -11.65 16.55
C THR A 86 27.87 -10.34 15.93
N ALA A 87 28.35 -9.20 16.44
CA ALA A 87 27.98 -7.89 15.89
C ALA A 87 28.39 -7.72 14.40
N GLU A 88 29.52 -8.31 14.01
CA GLU A 88 30.01 -8.30 12.62
C GLU A 88 29.06 -9.10 11.71
N GLU A 89 28.64 -10.31 12.14
CA GLU A 89 27.69 -11.15 11.41
C GLU A 89 26.34 -10.45 11.25
N LYS A 90 25.80 -9.84 12.31
CA LYS A 90 24.54 -9.08 12.25
C LYS A 90 24.62 -7.91 11.26
N LYS A 91 25.75 -7.20 11.25
CA LYS A 91 26.01 -6.09 10.32
C LYS A 91 26.09 -6.57 8.87
N ASP A 92 26.60 -7.77 8.61
CA ASP A 92 26.65 -8.35 7.27
C ASP A 92 25.26 -8.81 6.78
N TYR A 93 24.40 -9.32 7.67
CA TYR A 93 22.98 -9.56 7.37
C TYR A 93 22.27 -8.28 6.95
N GLU A 94 22.41 -7.20 7.71
CA GLU A 94 21.81 -5.90 7.35
C GLU A 94 22.28 -5.41 5.98
N LYS A 95 23.58 -5.53 5.67
CA LYS A 95 24.10 -5.14 4.35
C LYS A 95 23.53 -6.01 3.23
N ALA A 96 23.50 -7.33 3.43
CA ALA A 96 22.97 -8.28 2.45
C ALA A 96 21.49 -8.01 2.18
N GLN A 97 20.70 -7.77 3.22
CA GLN A 97 19.30 -7.41 3.07
C GLN A 97 19.11 -6.03 2.44
N LYS A 98 19.90 -5.01 2.81
CA LYS A 98 19.86 -3.68 2.14
C LYS A 98 20.04 -3.84 0.65
N PHE A 99 20.97 -4.70 0.25
CA PHE A 99 21.24 -4.98 -1.15
C PHE A 99 20.12 -5.77 -1.83
N ALA A 100 19.61 -6.83 -1.19
CA ALA A 100 18.51 -7.64 -1.72
C ALA A 100 17.25 -6.80 -1.94
N VAL A 101 16.90 -5.91 -1.00
CA VAL A 101 15.74 -5.02 -1.14
C VAL A 101 15.98 -3.94 -2.20
N LEU A 102 17.21 -3.41 -2.33
CA LEU A 102 17.57 -2.52 -3.44
C LEU A 102 17.39 -3.22 -4.80
N LEU A 103 17.81 -4.49 -4.92
CA LEU A 103 17.64 -5.28 -6.14
C LEU A 103 16.18 -5.62 -6.41
N ALA A 104 15.44 -6.13 -5.43
CA ALA A 104 14.03 -6.47 -5.55
C ALA A 104 13.20 -5.24 -5.93
N GLY A 105 13.47 -4.12 -5.25
CA GLY A 105 12.91 -2.82 -5.61
C GLY A 105 13.28 -2.43 -7.03
N THR A 106 14.51 -2.65 -7.50
CA THR A 106 14.90 -2.36 -8.89
C THR A 106 14.17 -3.25 -9.89
N VAL A 107 13.91 -4.53 -9.58
CA VAL A 107 13.22 -5.49 -10.45
C VAL A 107 11.71 -5.25 -10.52
N GLU A 108 11.04 -4.95 -9.39
CA GLU A 108 9.63 -4.55 -9.39
C GLU A 108 9.42 -3.19 -10.10
N LYS A 109 10.40 -2.29 -10.03
CA LYS A 109 10.40 -0.96 -10.69
C LYS A 109 10.56 -0.98 -12.21
N PHE A 110 10.71 -2.15 -12.85
CA PHE A 110 10.61 -2.28 -14.30
C PHE A 110 9.18 -2.52 -14.80
N LYS A 111 8.19 -2.69 -13.90
CA LYS A 111 6.79 -2.53 -14.30
C LYS A 111 6.52 -1.04 -14.54
N PRO A 112 5.95 -0.65 -15.69
CA PRO A 112 5.50 0.72 -15.88
C PRO A 112 4.43 1.03 -14.84
N LEU A 113 4.81 1.74 -13.78
CA LEU A 113 3.88 2.34 -12.82
C LEU A 113 3.23 3.52 -13.55
N ASN A 114 2.11 3.24 -14.20
CA ASN A 114 1.37 4.25 -14.95
C ASN A 114 0.53 5.16 -14.04
N GLU A 115 0.44 4.87 -12.74
CA GLU A 115 -0.38 5.54 -11.74
C GLU A 115 0.40 5.68 -10.41
N PHE A 116 -0.01 6.60 -9.53
CA PHE A 116 0.56 6.80 -8.19
C PHE A 116 0.27 5.57 -7.31
N ASP A 117 1.10 4.53 -7.44
CA ASP A 117 1.03 3.31 -6.64
C ASP A 117 1.71 3.56 -5.29
N PHE A 118 1.05 4.39 -4.47
CA PHE A 118 1.48 4.65 -3.11
C PHE A 118 1.42 3.36 -2.28
N LYS A 119 2.13 3.37 -1.16
CA LYS A 119 2.10 2.24 -0.24
C LYS A 119 1.93 2.73 1.17
N PHE A 120 0.86 2.31 1.82
CA PHE A 120 0.67 2.48 3.24
C PHE A 120 1.28 1.31 4.02
N ASP A 121 2.22 1.59 4.92
CA ASP A 121 2.84 0.58 5.77
C ASP A 121 3.32 1.18 7.09
N ASN A 122 3.03 0.50 8.20
CA ASN A 122 3.38 0.94 9.56
C ASN A 122 2.99 2.39 9.90
N GLY A 123 1.86 2.86 9.36
CA GLY A 123 1.39 4.24 9.56
C GLY A 123 2.03 5.26 8.62
N THR A 124 2.86 4.85 7.68
CA THR A 124 3.57 5.76 6.77
C THR A 124 3.09 5.56 5.33
N ILE A 125 2.86 6.66 4.61
CA ILE A 125 2.59 6.63 3.17
C ILE A 125 3.92 6.77 2.43
N TYR A 126 4.27 5.77 1.63
CA TYR A 126 5.50 5.76 0.84
C TYR A 126 5.21 6.14 -0.60
N VAL A 127 5.82 7.24 -1.04
CA VAL A 127 5.66 7.79 -2.38
C VAL A 127 6.70 7.16 -3.32
N PRO A 128 6.27 6.44 -4.37
CA PRO A 128 7.19 5.79 -5.31
C PRO A 128 7.82 6.84 -6.21
N PHE A 129 9.13 7.04 -6.06
CA PHE A 129 9.91 7.74 -7.05
C PHE A 129 10.49 6.73 -8.02
N LEU A 130 9.90 6.63 -9.21
CA LEU A 130 10.59 6.02 -10.32
C LEU A 130 11.79 6.89 -10.71
N PHE A 131 12.70 6.27 -11.43
CA PHE A 131 13.77 6.92 -12.13
C PHE A 131 13.21 7.72 -13.29
N MET A 132 12.88 8.97 -13.02
CA MET A 132 12.09 9.80 -13.91
C MET A 132 13.00 10.63 -14.80
N ASN A 133 13.17 10.20 -16.05
CA ASN A 133 13.54 11.12 -17.14
C ASN A 133 12.35 12.03 -17.56
N LYS A 134 11.23 12.06 -16.81
CA LYS A 134 9.96 12.70 -17.22
C LYS A 134 9.22 13.45 -16.09
N PHE A 135 9.89 13.95 -15.05
CA PHE A 135 9.19 14.72 -13.99
C PHE A 135 8.49 15.96 -14.53
N LYS A 136 9.13 16.75 -15.39
CA LYS A 136 8.50 17.91 -16.03
C LYS A 136 7.28 17.58 -16.91
N GLN A 137 7.14 16.33 -17.36
CA GLN A 137 5.92 15.86 -18.03
C GLN A 137 4.89 15.29 -17.04
N ALA A 138 5.29 14.91 -15.82
CA ALA A 138 4.46 14.29 -14.79
C ALA A 138 3.87 15.28 -13.79
N VAL A 139 4.45 16.48 -13.63
CA VAL A 139 3.85 17.61 -12.90
C VAL A 139 3.02 18.50 -13.85
N GLY A 140 2.84 18.07 -15.10
CA GLY A 140 1.76 18.61 -15.94
C GLY A 140 0.42 18.35 -15.27
N SER A 141 -0.53 19.29 -15.40
CA SER A 141 -1.84 19.27 -14.75
C SER A 141 -2.54 17.90 -14.80
N SER A 142 -2.41 17.15 -15.90
CA SER A 142 -3.11 15.88 -16.13
C SER A 142 -2.73 14.70 -15.23
N ARG A 143 -1.65 14.77 -14.44
CA ARG A 143 -1.29 13.69 -13.49
C ARG A 143 -1.63 14.06 -12.04
N LEU A 144 -1.65 15.34 -11.67
CA LEU A 144 -2.19 15.74 -10.37
C LEU A 144 -3.68 15.37 -10.22
N ASP A 145 -4.38 15.19 -11.35
CA ASP A 145 -5.78 14.77 -11.45
C ASP A 145 -6.12 13.42 -10.77
N GLY A 146 -5.13 12.67 -10.24
CA GLY A 146 -5.35 11.47 -9.44
C GLY A 146 -4.73 11.48 -8.04
N LEU A 147 -4.05 12.57 -7.66
CA LEU A 147 -3.30 12.63 -6.41
C LEU A 147 -4.22 12.57 -5.19
N ASP A 148 -5.27 13.39 -5.18
CA ASP A 148 -6.27 13.41 -4.11
C ASP A 148 -6.86 12.02 -3.89
N ARG A 149 -7.25 11.35 -4.99
CA ARG A 149 -7.80 9.99 -4.94
C ARG A 149 -6.79 9.00 -4.36
N ALA A 150 -5.53 9.07 -4.78
CA ALA A 150 -4.47 8.21 -4.26
C ALA A 150 -4.25 8.42 -2.75
N VAL A 151 -4.23 9.68 -2.29
CA VAL A 151 -4.09 9.98 -0.85
C VAL A 151 -5.28 9.45 -0.04
N VAL A 152 -6.50 9.66 -0.51
CA VAL A 152 -7.70 9.13 0.16
C VAL A 152 -7.72 7.61 0.16
N HIS A 153 -7.25 6.95 -0.90
CA HIS A 153 -7.06 5.48 -0.93
C HIS A 153 -6.09 5.02 0.16
N GLU A 154 -4.91 5.63 0.26
CA GLU A 154 -3.93 5.26 1.28
C GLU A 154 -4.41 5.52 2.71
N LEU A 155 -5.09 6.66 2.94
CA LEU A 155 -5.71 6.94 4.24
C LEU A 155 -6.82 5.94 4.58
N SER A 156 -7.49 5.38 3.58
CA SER A 156 -8.50 4.35 3.77
C SER A 156 -7.88 3.01 4.23
N HIS A 157 -6.60 2.74 3.90
CA HIS A 157 -5.88 1.64 4.55
C HIS A 157 -5.65 1.92 6.04
N ALA A 158 -5.35 3.15 6.44
CA ALA A 158 -5.26 3.50 7.86
C ALA A 158 -6.60 3.29 8.58
N VAL A 159 -7.72 3.64 7.94
CA VAL A 159 -9.07 3.40 8.46
C VAL A 159 -9.31 1.90 8.66
N TRP A 160 -8.92 1.06 7.69
CA TRP A 160 -9.03 -0.40 7.80
C TRP A 160 -8.37 -0.93 9.09
N TYR A 161 -7.14 -0.51 9.38
CA TYR A 161 -6.42 -0.93 10.58
C TYR A 161 -7.04 -0.34 11.86
N ALA A 162 -7.43 0.93 11.85
CA ALA A 162 -8.09 1.57 12.99
C ALA A 162 -9.44 0.92 13.35
N LEU A 163 -10.13 0.37 12.35
CA LEU A 163 -11.35 -0.41 12.55
C LEU A 163 -11.10 -1.83 13.06
N GLY A 164 -9.85 -2.29 13.18
CA GLY A 164 -9.51 -3.63 13.67
C GLY A 164 -9.28 -4.67 12.56
N GLY A 165 -8.98 -4.24 11.33
CA GLY A 165 -8.49 -5.13 10.30
C GLY A 165 -7.06 -5.60 10.59
N GLU A 166 -6.77 -6.88 10.35
CA GLU A 166 -5.44 -7.46 10.62
C GLU A 166 -4.42 -7.20 9.50
N HIS A 167 -3.13 -7.30 9.83
CA HIS A 167 -2.07 -7.45 8.83
C HIS A 167 -2.00 -8.89 8.33
N SER A 168 -1.76 -9.10 7.03
CA SER A 168 -1.81 -10.43 6.44
C SER A 168 -0.94 -11.45 7.19
N GLN A 169 -1.54 -12.51 7.74
CA GLN A 169 -0.79 -13.70 8.13
C GLN A 169 -0.49 -14.53 6.87
N LYS A 170 0.67 -15.21 6.84
CA LYS A 170 1.27 -15.85 5.65
C LYS A 170 0.33 -16.78 4.84
N VAL A 171 -0.75 -17.30 5.43
CA VAL A 171 -1.63 -18.31 4.82
C VAL A 171 -2.78 -17.68 4.01
N GLU A 172 -3.14 -16.41 4.22
CA GLU A 172 -4.30 -15.77 3.57
C GLU A 172 -4.00 -14.46 2.83
N LYS A 173 -2.73 -14.25 2.46
CA LYS A 173 -2.25 -12.99 1.88
C LYS A 173 -3.05 -12.47 0.69
N GLU A 174 -3.46 -13.35 -0.22
CA GLU A 174 -4.19 -12.93 -1.43
C GLU A 174 -5.62 -12.48 -1.09
N LYS A 175 -6.31 -13.20 -0.21
CA LYS A 175 -7.65 -12.83 0.22
C LYS A 175 -7.61 -11.52 1.02
N PHE A 176 -6.62 -11.37 1.92
CA PHE A 176 -6.38 -10.12 2.63
C PHE A 176 -6.22 -8.95 1.66
N ARG A 177 -5.36 -9.12 0.65
CA ARG A 177 -5.10 -8.10 -0.36
C ARG A 177 -6.38 -7.68 -1.08
N ILE A 178 -7.22 -8.64 -1.46
CA ILE A 178 -8.50 -8.34 -2.12
C ILE A 178 -9.40 -7.46 -1.24
N TRP A 179 -9.56 -7.78 0.04
CA TRP A 179 -10.45 -7.00 0.90
C TRP A 179 -9.87 -5.65 1.31
N ASN A 180 -8.58 -5.62 1.66
CA ASN A 180 -7.90 -4.40 2.07
C ASN A 180 -7.82 -3.38 0.92
N GLU A 181 -7.43 -3.80 -0.28
CA GLU A 181 -7.42 -2.94 -1.47
C GLU A 181 -8.82 -2.60 -1.96
N GLY A 182 -9.76 -3.56 -1.88
CA GLY A 182 -11.15 -3.33 -2.25
C GLY A 182 -11.83 -2.30 -1.35
N PHE A 183 -11.55 -2.34 -0.05
CA PHE A 183 -12.05 -1.36 0.92
C PHE A 183 -11.49 0.03 0.64
N ALA A 184 -10.17 0.14 0.46
CA ALA A 184 -9.54 1.42 0.18
C ALA A 184 -10.05 2.03 -1.14
N THR A 185 -10.18 1.20 -2.18
CA THR A 185 -10.71 1.62 -3.48
C THR A 185 -12.18 2.04 -3.37
N TYR A 186 -13.02 1.29 -2.65
CA TYR A 186 -14.43 1.65 -2.43
C TYR A 186 -14.56 2.98 -1.69
N CYS A 187 -13.71 3.19 -0.67
CA CYS A 187 -13.71 4.43 0.10
C CYS A 187 -13.35 5.61 -0.80
N ALA A 188 -12.25 5.52 -1.54
CA ALA A 188 -11.77 6.58 -2.41
C ALA A 188 -12.73 6.89 -3.58
N ASP A 189 -13.37 5.88 -4.17
CA ASP A 189 -14.21 6.04 -5.37
C ASP A 189 -15.67 6.40 -5.10
N GLU A 190 -16.20 6.01 -3.93
CA GLU A 190 -17.65 6.03 -3.66
C GLU A 190 -18.01 6.57 -2.27
N TYR A 191 -17.44 6.02 -1.19
CA TYR A 191 -17.89 6.37 0.16
C TYR A 191 -17.45 7.75 0.63
N LEU A 192 -16.24 8.17 0.28
CA LEU A 192 -15.61 9.43 0.67
C LEU A 192 -15.70 10.49 -0.43
N VAL A 193 -16.55 10.33 -1.44
CA VAL A 193 -16.63 11.29 -2.57
C VAL A 193 -16.99 12.71 -2.09
N ASP A 194 -17.71 12.83 -0.98
CA ASP A 194 -18.11 14.09 -0.34
C ASP A 194 -17.00 14.79 0.44
N VAL A 195 -15.84 14.14 0.70
CA VAL A 195 -14.71 14.82 1.36
C VAL A 195 -13.78 15.51 0.36
N TYR A 196 -13.92 15.21 -0.93
CA TYR A 196 -13.14 15.86 -1.97
C TYR A 196 -13.64 17.29 -2.22
N PRO A 197 -12.75 18.25 -2.50
CA PRO A 197 -13.12 19.56 -3.01
C PRO A 197 -13.95 19.47 -4.31
N ASP A 198 -14.84 20.43 -4.52
CA ASP A 198 -15.78 20.44 -5.68
C ASP A 198 -15.08 20.41 -7.05
N ASP A 199 -13.84 20.90 -7.13
CA ASP A 199 -13.04 20.94 -8.35
C ASP A 199 -12.30 19.63 -8.63
N VAL A 200 -12.22 18.70 -7.66
CA VAL A 200 -11.58 17.40 -7.82
C VAL A 200 -12.56 16.40 -8.44
N LYS A 201 -12.21 15.89 -9.62
CA LYS A 201 -12.95 14.82 -10.28
C LYS A 201 -12.38 13.46 -9.89
N VAL A 202 -13.15 12.67 -9.14
CA VAL A 202 -12.78 11.30 -8.82
C VAL A 202 -12.96 10.40 -10.04
N GLU A 203 -11.87 10.09 -10.73
CA GLU A 203 -11.90 9.10 -11.82
C GLU A 203 -12.06 7.68 -11.26
N LYS A 204 -13.16 7.01 -11.65
CA LYS A 204 -13.50 5.65 -11.17
C LYS A 204 -12.81 4.53 -11.94
N LYS A 205 -11.78 4.85 -12.74
CA LYS A 205 -11.14 3.89 -13.65
C LYS A 205 -9.96 3.23 -12.95
N ALA A 206 -10.23 2.21 -12.15
CA ALA A 206 -9.20 1.40 -11.52
C ALA A 206 -8.85 0.16 -12.38
N PRO A 207 -7.61 -0.37 -12.33
CA PRO A 207 -7.26 -1.65 -12.93
C PRO A 207 -8.24 -2.77 -12.52
N ALA A 208 -8.36 -3.81 -13.36
CA ALA A 208 -9.38 -4.87 -13.18
C ALA A 208 -9.35 -5.53 -11.79
N PHE A 209 -8.16 -5.72 -11.21
CA PHE A 209 -8.00 -6.25 -9.85
C PHE A 209 -8.72 -5.37 -8.81
N TYR A 210 -8.43 -4.07 -8.79
CA TYR A 210 -9.03 -3.12 -7.85
C TYR A 210 -10.54 -2.97 -8.07
N SER A 211 -10.98 -2.99 -9.33
CA SER A 211 -12.42 -2.97 -9.66
C SER A 211 -13.14 -4.21 -9.10
N ASN A 212 -12.57 -5.40 -9.26
CA ASN A 212 -13.13 -6.64 -8.73
C ASN A 212 -13.09 -6.69 -7.20
N ALA A 213 -12.01 -6.20 -6.60
CA ALA A 213 -11.84 -6.09 -5.15
C ALA A 213 -12.89 -5.15 -4.54
N LYS A 214 -13.08 -3.96 -5.12
CA LYS A 214 -14.13 -3.01 -4.74
C LYS A 214 -15.51 -3.63 -4.80
N GLN A 215 -15.81 -4.36 -5.88
CA GLN A 215 -17.12 -4.96 -6.08
C GLN A 215 -17.52 -5.92 -4.93
N LYS A 216 -16.57 -6.64 -4.35
CA LYS A 216 -16.81 -7.50 -3.16
C LYS A 216 -17.23 -6.71 -1.93
N VAL A 217 -16.67 -5.51 -1.74
CA VAL A 217 -17.06 -4.59 -0.66
C VAL A 217 -18.47 -4.07 -0.91
N VAL A 218 -18.78 -3.66 -2.14
CA VAL A 218 -20.14 -3.23 -2.54
C VAL A 218 -21.17 -4.32 -2.28
N GLU A 219 -20.88 -5.57 -2.66
CA GLU A 219 -21.75 -6.71 -2.42
C GLU A 219 -21.98 -6.97 -0.93
N SER A 220 -20.95 -6.82 -0.11
CA SER A 220 -21.09 -6.94 1.35
C SER A 220 -22.02 -5.87 1.91
N ILE A 221 -21.86 -4.63 1.47
CA ILE A 221 -22.74 -3.53 1.92
C ILE A 221 -24.19 -3.80 1.52
N LYS A 222 -24.42 -4.28 0.29
CA LYS A 222 -25.77 -4.68 -0.18
C LYS A 222 -26.40 -5.79 0.67
N LEU A 223 -25.59 -6.65 1.28
CA LEU A 223 -26.03 -7.73 2.18
C LEU A 223 -26.19 -7.28 3.64
N GLY A 224 -26.14 -5.98 3.89
CA GLY A 224 -26.42 -5.34 5.17
C GLY A 224 -25.20 -5.13 6.06
N TYR A 225 -23.99 -5.46 5.61
CA TYR A 225 -22.77 -5.18 6.39
C TYR A 225 -22.47 -3.67 6.39
N LYS A 226 -22.20 -3.12 7.57
CA LYS A 226 -21.71 -1.74 7.67
C LYS A 226 -20.25 -1.70 7.23
N LEU A 227 -19.84 -0.62 6.56
CA LEU A 227 -18.46 -0.43 6.14
C LEU A 227 -17.48 -0.55 7.32
N THR A 228 -17.87 -0.06 8.51
CA THR A 228 -17.10 -0.14 9.76
C THR A 228 -16.91 -1.56 10.32
N GLU A 229 -17.68 -2.55 9.85
CA GLU A 229 -17.62 -3.94 10.30
C GLU A 229 -16.77 -4.83 9.39
N ILE A 230 -16.63 -4.46 8.11
CA ILE A 230 -15.92 -5.27 7.11
C ILE A 230 -14.46 -5.55 7.52
N PRO A 231 -13.65 -4.56 7.96
CA PRO A 231 -12.28 -4.82 8.40
C PRO A 231 -12.21 -5.81 9.57
N ARG A 232 -13.13 -5.72 10.54
CA ARG A 232 -13.17 -6.63 11.69
C ARG A 232 -13.52 -8.05 11.28
N ARG A 233 -14.50 -8.23 10.38
CA ARG A 233 -14.94 -9.56 9.95
C ARG A 233 -13.91 -10.28 9.07
N TRP A 234 -12.96 -9.55 8.49
CA TRP A 234 -11.80 -10.16 7.84
C TRP A 234 -10.96 -10.99 8.83
N SER A 235 -10.74 -10.49 10.04
CA SER A 235 -9.96 -11.18 11.09
C SER A 235 -10.56 -12.53 11.53
N THR A 236 -11.86 -12.72 11.30
CA THR A 236 -12.59 -13.90 11.78
C THR A 236 -12.89 -14.93 10.68
N CYS A 237 -12.36 -14.76 9.46
CA CYS A 237 -12.66 -15.55 8.25
C CYS A 237 -14.15 -15.67 7.85
N SER A 238 -15.09 -15.19 8.66
CA SER A 238 -16.51 -15.52 8.53
C SER A 238 -17.20 -14.83 7.36
N LEU A 239 -16.66 -13.74 6.81
CA LEU A 239 -17.35 -13.00 5.74
C LEU A 239 -17.51 -13.84 4.47
N MET A 240 -16.52 -14.67 4.10
CA MET A 240 -16.62 -15.51 2.91
C MET A 240 -17.58 -16.69 3.11
N ASP A 241 -17.56 -17.31 4.30
CA ASP A 241 -18.47 -18.38 4.67
C ASP A 241 -19.91 -17.86 4.80
N GLU A 242 -20.10 -16.65 5.36
CA GLU A 242 -21.39 -15.98 5.48
C GLU A 242 -21.93 -15.49 4.12
N LEU A 243 -21.08 -15.01 3.21
CA LEU A 243 -21.45 -14.63 1.84
C LEU A 243 -21.87 -15.87 1.04
N ALA A 244 -21.12 -16.96 1.16
CA ALA A 244 -21.48 -18.24 0.55
C ALA A 244 -22.81 -18.76 1.13
N ASP A 245 -22.98 -18.73 2.45
CA ASP A 245 -24.22 -19.16 3.12
C ASP A 245 -25.43 -18.30 2.77
N LYS A 246 -25.28 -16.97 2.68
CA LYS A 246 -26.37 -16.06 2.30
C LYS A 246 -26.74 -16.19 0.82
N LEU A 247 -25.77 -16.39 -0.06
CA LEU A 247 -26.04 -16.66 -1.49
C LEU A 247 -26.73 -18.01 -1.66
N VAL A 248 -26.31 -19.04 -0.90
CA VAL A 248 -26.97 -20.35 -0.89
C VAL A 248 -28.39 -20.22 -0.34
N LYS A 249 -28.60 -19.58 0.82
CA LYS A 249 -29.93 -19.42 1.42
C LYS A 249 -30.87 -18.55 0.59
N GLY A 250 -30.39 -17.44 0.03
CA GLY A 250 -31.17 -16.57 -0.86
C GLY A 250 -31.59 -17.27 -2.16
N LEU A 251 -30.76 -18.17 -2.70
CA LEU A 251 -31.11 -19.00 -3.86
C LEU A 251 -32.14 -20.11 -3.56
N PHE A 252 -32.31 -20.47 -2.29
CA PHE A 252 -33.29 -21.48 -1.86
C PHE A 252 -34.61 -20.88 -1.34
N ASP A 253 -34.59 -19.65 -0.82
CA ASP A 253 -35.82 -18.96 -0.38
C ASP A 253 -36.65 -18.40 -1.56
N GLU A 254 -36.07 -18.20 -2.76
CA GLU A 254 -36.82 -17.82 -3.96
C GLU A 254 -37.46 -19.02 -4.72
N ARG A 255 -37.42 -20.23 -4.15
CA ARG A 255 -38.02 -21.44 -4.76
C ARG A 255 -39.23 -22.02 -4.00
N ASN A 256 -39.84 -21.26 -3.09
CA ASN A 256 -41.10 -21.63 -2.43
C ASN A 256 -42.21 -20.60 -2.71
#